data_AF-A0A3D2JEQ8-F1
#
_entry.id   AF-A0A3D2JEQ8-F1
#
_cell.length_a   1.000
_cell.length_b   1.000
_cell.length_c   1.000
_cell.angle_alpha   90.00
_cell.angle_beta   90.00
_cell.angle_gamma   90.00
#
_symmetry.space_group_name_H-M   'P 1'
#
loop_
_entity.id
_entity.type
_entity.pdbx_description
1 polymer ?
#
loop_
_entity_poly.entity_id
_entity_poly.type
_entity_poly.pdbx_seq_one_letter_code
_entity_poly.pdbx_strand_id
1 'polypeptide(L)'
;GDQLGLYQAMASGSPVTSQELASRTGLHERYVREWLLNQTASGYIEYDPTSGGYTLPVEHAMALTDTSSPAYVGGLFYIVEAGLKAQERIARAFR
;
A
#
# COMPACT_ATOMS: atom_id res chain seq x y z
N GLY A 1 -2.17 2.97 1.53
CA GLY A 1 -1.83 2.42 0.20
C GLY A 1 -3.06 2.44 -0.68
N ASP A 2 -3.90 1.42 -0.55
CA ASP A 2 -5.13 1.20 -1.34
C ASP A 2 -6.11 2.38 -1.36
N GLN A 3 -6.73 2.73 -0.23
CA GLN A 3 -7.72 3.82 -0.15
C GLN A 3 -7.22 5.20 -0.62
N LEU A 4 -5.92 5.45 -0.50
CA LEU A 4 -5.28 6.71 -0.90
C LEU A 4 -4.80 6.68 -2.36
N GLY A 5 -5.01 5.57 -3.08
CA GLY A 5 -4.61 5.40 -4.48
C GLY A 5 -3.11 5.28 -4.71
N LEU A 6 -2.30 5.13 -3.65
CA LEU A 6 -0.83 5.12 -3.75
C LEU A 6 -0.31 3.92 -4.55
N TYR A 7 -0.83 2.71 -4.30
CA TYR A 7 -0.43 1.53 -5.09
C TYR A 7 -0.90 1.65 -6.54
N GLN A 8 -2.13 2.12 -6.77
CA GLN A 8 -2.67 2.31 -8.12
C GLN A 8 -1.81 3.30 -8.93
N ALA A 9 -1.36 4.40 -8.31
CA ALA A 9 -0.50 5.40 -8.94
C ALA A 9 0.93 4.90 -9.25
N MET A 10 1.34 3.77 -8.65
CA MET A 10 2.62 3.10 -8.90
C MET A 10 2.48 1.84 -9.78
N ALA A 11 1.26 1.36 -10.05
CA ALA A 11 0.97 0.07 -10.67
C ALA A 11 1.55 -0.11 -12.09
N SER A 12 1.96 0.97 -12.75
CA SER A 12 2.69 0.92 -14.03
C SER A 12 4.07 0.23 -13.94
N GLY A 13 4.62 0.04 -12.74
CA GLY A 13 5.97 -0.48 -12.53
C GLY A 13 7.09 0.48 -12.96
N SER A 14 6.75 1.69 -13.44
CA SER A 14 7.74 2.72 -13.73
C SER A 14 8.22 3.40 -12.44
N PRO A 15 9.53 3.63 -12.27
CA PRO A 15 10.06 4.35 -11.11
C PRO A 15 9.40 5.71 -10.92
N VAL A 16 9.16 6.09 -9.66
CA VAL A 16 8.58 7.39 -9.29
C VAL A 16 9.24 7.93 -8.04
N THR A 17 9.51 9.23 -8.00
CA THR A 17 9.99 9.91 -6.79
C THR A 17 8.83 10.19 -5.82
N SER A 18 9.14 10.50 -4.56
CA SER A 18 8.09 10.87 -3.59
C SER A 18 7.33 12.13 -4.00
N GLN A 19 8.01 13.09 -4.63
CA GLN A 19 7.42 14.33 -5.17
C GLN A 19 6.44 14.03 -6.30
N GLU A 20 6.84 13.21 -7.27
CA GLU A 20 5.99 12.85 -8.40
C GLU A 20 4.77 12.05 -7.94
N LEU A 21 4.95 11.10 -7.02
CA LEU A 21 3.84 10.31 -6.49
C LEU A 21 2.86 11.18 -5.69
N ALA A 22 3.37 12.11 -4.89
CA ALA A 22 2.56 13.09 -4.18
C ALA A 22 1.76 13.97 -5.16
N SER A 23 2.40 14.44 -6.23
CA SER A 23 1.73 15.20 -7.29
C SER A 23 0.63 14.39 -7.98
N ARG A 24 0.91 13.12 -8.35
CA ARG A 24 -0.07 12.20 -8.98
C ARG A 24 -1.28 11.92 -8.11
N THR A 25 -1.11 11.90 -6.78
CA THR A 25 -2.16 11.52 -5.83
C THR A 25 -2.80 12.71 -5.11
N GLY A 26 -2.28 13.93 -5.29
CA GLY A 26 -2.74 15.12 -4.58
C GLY A 26 -2.46 15.07 -3.06
N LEU A 27 -1.54 14.22 -2.63
CA LEU A 27 -1.20 14.03 -1.21
C LEU A 27 0.00 14.87 -0.81
N HIS A 28 0.14 15.12 0.48
CA HIS A 28 1.26 15.89 0.99
C HIS A 28 2.56 15.06 0.92
N GLU A 29 3.56 15.57 0.21
CA GLU A 29 4.79 14.85 -0.13
C GLU A 29 5.51 14.25 1.08
N ARG A 30 5.58 14.98 2.20
CA ARG A 30 6.21 14.45 3.42
C ARG A 30 5.60 13.12 3.86
N TYR A 31 4.27 12.99 3.84
CA TYR A 31 3.59 11.77 4.26
C TYR A 31 3.72 10.65 3.22
N VAL A 32 3.73 11.01 1.93
CA VAL A 32 4.02 10.05 0.85
C VAL A 32 5.41 9.47 1.00
N ARG A 33 6.40 10.29 1.35
CA ARG A 33 7.78 9.85 1.59
C ARG A 33 7.88 8.90 2.78
N GLU A 34 7.28 9.24 3.92
CA GLU A 34 7.29 8.32 5.09
C GLU A 34 6.61 6.99 4.77
N TRP A 35 5.51 7.02 4.00
CA TRP A 35 4.86 5.81 3.54
C TRP A 35 5.77 4.99 2.62
N LEU A 36 6.43 5.61 1.64
CA LEU A 36 7.39 4.93 0.75
C LEU A 36 8.53 4.27 1.53
N LEU A 37 9.10 4.97 2.52
CA LEU A 37 10.14 4.40 3.39
C LEU A 37 9.66 3.16 4.13
N ASN A 38 8.45 3.20 4.70
CA ASN A 38 7.85 2.05 5.37
C ASN A 38 7.61 0.86 4.40
N GLN A 39 7.12 1.14 3.19
CA GLN A 39 6.84 0.10 2.19
C GLN A 39 8.12 -0.55 1.65
N THR A 40 9.17 0.25 1.45
CA THR A 40 10.49 -0.26 1.06
C THR A 40 11.10 -1.12 2.16
N ALA A 41 11.06 -0.67 3.42
CA ALA A 41 11.53 -1.47 4.55
C ALA A 41 10.73 -2.78 4.72
N SER A 42 9.47 -2.79 4.31
CA SER A 42 8.58 -3.97 4.34
C SER A 42 8.73 -4.90 3.14
N GLY A 43 9.54 -4.52 2.14
CA GLY A 43 9.78 -5.33 0.93
C GLY A 43 8.71 -5.24 -0.15
N TYR A 44 7.73 -4.34 -0.03
CA TYR A 44 6.68 -4.17 -1.06
C TYR A 44 7.13 -3.29 -2.23
N ILE A 45 8.03 -2.34 -1.97
CA ILE A 45 8.49 -1.34 -2.94
C ILE A 45 10.01 -1.39 -3.00
N GLU A 46 10.56 -1.36 -4.20
CA GLU A 46 12.00 -1.25 -4.41
C GLU A 46 12.42 0.22 -4.46
N TYR A 47 13.64 0.51 -3.98
CA TYR A 47 14.21 1.85 -4.02
C TYR A 47 15.59 1.82 -4.67
N ASP A 48 15.80 2.67 -5.67
CA ASP A 48 17.12 2.90 -6.26
C ASP A 48 17.75 4.16 -5.66
N PRO A 49 18.84 4.05 -4.88
CA PRO A 49 19.51 5.20 -4.28
C PRO A 49 20.18 6.12 -5.31
N THR A 50 20.43 5.64 -6.55
CA THR A 50 21.09 6.43 -7.59
C THR A 50 20.13 7.43 -8.23
N SER A 51 18.93 6.96 -8.61
CA SER A 51 17.89 7.81 -9.19
C SER A 51 16.97 8.45 -8.14
N GLY A 52 16.95 7.93 -6.91
CA GLY A 52 15.95 8.29 -5.90
C GLY A 52 14.54 7.77 -6.24
N GLY A 53 14.44 6.82 -7.18
CA GLY A 53 13.18 6.27 -7.67
C GLY A 53 12.67 5.12 -6.81
N TYR A 54 11.35 5.11 -6.61
CA TYR A 54 10.62 4.01 -5.98
C TYR A 54 9.83 3.26 -7.05
N THR A 55 9.90 1.93 -7.01
CA THR A 55 9.21 1.06 -7.96
C THR A 55 8.33 0.08 -7.21
N LEU A 56 7.07 -0.05 -7.62
CA LEU A 56 6.21 -1.16 -7.20
C LEU A 56 6.42 -2.30 -8.21
N PRO A 57 7.02 -3.44 -7.82
CA PRO A 57 7.17 -4.58 -8.72
C PRO A 57 5.82 -5.02 -9.28
N VAL A 58 5.80 -5.49 -10.53
CA VAL A 58 4.55 -5.82 -11.25
C VAL A 58 3.77 -6.91 -10.54
N GLU A 59 4.47 -7.91 -10.00
CA GLU A 59 3.92 -8.98 -9.19
C GLU A 59 3.23 -8.45 -7.92
N HIS A 60 3.79 -7.43 -7.27
CA HIS A 60 3.20 -6.78 -6.10
C HIS A 60 2.01 -5.91 -6.50
N ALA A 61 2.11 -5.20 -7.64
CA ALA A 61 1.01 -4.42 -8.18
C ALA A 61 -0.22 -5.31 -8.43
N MET A 62 -0.06 -6.46 -9.08
CA MET A 62 -1.14 -7.42 -9.30
C MET A 62 -1.83 -7.83 -7.97
N ALA A 63 -1.05 -8.15 -6.93
CA ALA A 63 -1.61 -8.54 -5.64
C ALA A 63 -2.28 -7.39 -4.87
N LEU A 64 -1.85 -6.14 -5.08
CA LEU A 64 -2.27 -4.99 -4.28
C LEU A 64 -3.29 -4.09 -4.98
N THR A 65 -3.46 -4.19 -6.30
CA THR A 65 -4.34 -3.28 -7.07
C THR A 65 -5.36 -3.99 -7.96
N ASP A 66 -5.08 -5.21 -8.44
CA ASP A 66 -6.00 -5.94 -9.31
C ASP A 66 -7.02 -6.75 -8.52
N THR A 67 -8.18 -6.14 -8.23
CA THR A 67 -9.30 -6.79 -7.54
C THR A 67 -9.89 -8.02 -8.25
N SER A 68 -9.58 -8.23 -9.54
CA SER A 68 -10.03 -9.41 -10.28
C SER A 68 -9.06 -10.59 -10.16
N SER A 69 -7.83 -10.34 -9.70
CA SER A 69 -6.82 -11.37 -9.50
C SER A 69 -7.16 -12.26 -8.31
N PRO A 70 -7.02 -13.59 -8.41
CA PRO A 70 -7.13 -14.48 -7.25
C PRO A 70 -6.04 -14.24 -6.21
N ALA A 71 -4.96 -13.53 -6.58
CA ALA A 71 -3.90 -13.12 -5.67
C ALA A 71 -4.17 -11.75 -5.01
N TYR A 72 -5.33 -11.13 -5.25
CA TYR A 72 -5.65 -9.85 -4.64
C TYR A 72 -5.74 -9.94 -3.12
N VAL A 73 -4.85 -9.23 -2.43
CA VAL A 73 -4.76 -9.22 -0.96
C VAL A 73 -5.16 -7.89 -0.32
N GLY A 74 -5.59 -6.89 -1.10
CA GLY A 74 -6.02 -5.59 -0.54
C GLY A 74 -7.14 -5.72 0.49
N GLY A 75 -8.03 -6.72 0.33
CA GLY A 75 -9.08 -7.07 1.29
C GLY A 75 -8.58 -7.49 2.68
N LEU A 76 -7.35 -8.01 2.80
CA LEU A 76 -6.81 -8.54 4.05
C LEU A 76 -6.74 -7.48 5.16
N PHE A 77 -6.41 -6.23 4.81
CA PHE A 77 -6.31 -5.15 5.79
C PHE A 77 -7.66 -4.83 6.44
N TYR A 78 -8.76 -4.95 5.69
CA TYR A 78 -10.11 -4.77 6.22
C TYR A 78 -10.53 -5.91 7.17
N ILE A 79 -10.06 -7.14 6.91
CA ILE A 79 -10.31 -8.28 7.82
C ILE A 79 -9.63 -8.05 9.17
N VAL A 80 -8.38 -7.56 9.18
CA VAL A 80 -7.66 -7.23 10.41
C VAL A 80 -8.40 -6.15 11.19
N GLU A 81 -8.81 -5.07 10.53
CA GLU A 81 -9.58 -3.98 11.16
C GLU A 81 -10.91 -4.51 11.74
N ALA A 82 -11.65 -5.30 10.97
CA ALA A 82 -12.92 -5.89 11.41
C ALA A 82 -12.74 -6.81 12.62
N GLY A 83 -11.67 -7.62 12.63
CA GLY A 83 -11.31 -8.47 13.77
C GLY A 83 -11.05 -7.68 15.03
N LEU A 84 -10.24 -6.60 14.94
CA LEU A 84 -9.97 -5.72 16.07
C LEU A 84 -11.24 -5.07 16.62
N LYS A 85 -12.13 -4.57 15.75
CA LYS A 85 -13.43 -3.99 16.16
C LYS A 85 -14.36 -5.03 16.78
N ALA A 86 -14.33 -6.27 16.29
CA ALA A 86 -15.19 -7.34 16.77
C ALA A 86 -14.70 -7.98 18.08
N GLN A 87 -13.41 -7.85 18.41
CA GLN A 87 -12.74 -8.56 19.50
C GLN A 87 -13.53 -8.51 20.82
N GLU A 88 -13.89 -7.32 21.30
CA GLU A 88 -14.59 -7.18 22.57
C GLU A 88 -16.02 -7.72 22.54
N ARG A 89 -16.73 -7.52 21.42
CA ARG A 89 -18.11 -8.00 21.24
C ARG A 89 -18.14 -9.53 21.27
N ILE A 90 -17.20 -10.16 20.59
CA ILE A 90 -17.03 -11.61 20.60
C ILE A 90 -16.72 -12.07 22.02
N ALA A 91 -15.72 -11.48 22.69
CA ALA A 91 -15.36 -11.87 24.06
C ALA A 91 -16.54 -11.76 25.06
N ARG A 92 -17.41 -10.74 24.92
CA ARG A 92 -18.62 -10.59 25.73
C ARG A 92 -19.65 -11.67 25.46
N ALA A 93 -19.83 -12.12 24.21
CA ALA A 93 -20.82 -13.15 23.87
C ALA A 93 -20.49 -14.55 24.43
N PHE A 94 -19.24 -14.79 24.85
CA PHE A 94 -18.81 -16.03 25.51
C PHE A 94 -19.00 -16.01 27.04
N ARG A 95 -19.42 -14.88 27.63
CA ARG A 95 -19.70 -14.73 29.07
C ARG A 95 -21.20 -14.61 29.29
#